data_AF-A0A2A5C9I4-F1
#
_entry.id   AF-A0A2A5C9I4-F1
#
_cell.length_a   1.000
_cell.length_b   1.000
_cell.length_c   1.000
_cell.angle_alpha   90.00
_cell.angle_beta   90.00
_cell.angle_gamma   90.00
#
_symmetry.space_group_name_H-M   'P 1'
#
loop_
_entity.id
_entity.type
_entity.pdbx_description
1 polymer ?
#
loop_
_entity_poly.entity_id
_entity_poly.type
_entity_poly.pdbx_seq_one_letter_code
_entity_poly.pdbx_strand_id
1 'polypeptide(L)'
;MNRQRLNFVAFLLICVVGFWYLKGQLTPERPDVTPYAARPELLDDAPVLLAAIETETAESQGIDIFALRQTAQERMEAASALGIMESAPDFSCNMAPIREVTTARSNQIYQWRDENGQLHFSDSPPAGVSTEVFDARQGATVEYFQLDIDFRGANAVPFFRNQIQSQANSMYEILAGMVGEERLKQVDLNVVIFPDWSSYLEYATAIGGETMVNSGGFYTNASNEAVTYIYEDDEQTLAVSRHEATHVILNGMLAAGPLWLHEGMAEYFELLSIRQQYTQIRPNAEWLDLARSSLANGYPASLVDYLDAPPEEWRGKAQAMNYALGWSLVYFLLDSNDGQRALSALLQKLADDYCTLTNATVQLNLNYSGGIPALQEDFYAWLNNTAEKRAHTY
;
A
#
# COMPACT_ATOMS: atom_id res chain seq x y z
N MET A 1 -62.24 -3.91 12.24
CA MET A 1 -60.79 -4.18 12.11
C MET A 1 -60.18 -3.02 11.32
N ASN A 2 -59.26 -2.26 11.90
CA ASN A 2 -58.90 -0.91 11.42
C ASN A 2 -58.02 -0.96 10.16
N ARG A 3 -58.27 -0.07 9.18
CA ARG A 3 -57.60 -0.01 7.86
C ARG A 3 -56.05 0.01 7.94
N GLN A 4 -55.50 0.61 9.00
CA GLN A 4 -54.06 0.64 9.27
C GLN A 4 -53.47 -0.73 9.62
N ARG A 5 -54.21 -1.60 10.32
CA ARG A 5 -53.74 -2.97 10.63
C ARG A 5 -53.75 -3.86 9.37
N LEU A 6 -54.67 -3.61 8.44
CA LEU A 6 -54.71 -4.33 7.16
C LEU A 6 -53.49 -3.97 6.28
N ASN A 7 -53.14 -2.69 6.22
CA ASN A 7 -51.98 -2.23 5.45
C ASN A 7 -50.65 -2.71 6.04
N PHE A 8 -50.54 -2.79 7.37
CA PHE A 8 -49.33 -3.29 8.03
C PHE A 8 -49.14 -4.80 7.80
N VAL A 9 -50.23 -5.58 7.83
CA VAL A 9 -50.19 -7.02 7.52
C VAL A 9 -49.87 -7.28 6.05
N ALA A 10 -50.39 -6.46 5.13
CA ALA A 10 -50.05 -6.53 3.71
C ALA A 10 -48.56 -6.22 3.45
N PHE A 11 -48.01 -5.20 4.13
CA PHE A 11 -46.60 -4.85 4.01
C PHE A 11 -45.67 -5.96 4.55
N LEU A 12 -46.03 -6.57 5.69
CA LEU A 12 -45.29 -7.71 6.25
C LEU A 12 -45.31 -8.94 5.33
N LEU A 13 -46.45 -9.22 4.68
CA LEU A 13 -46.56 -10.29 3.69
C LEU A 13 -45.66 -10.03 2.47
N ILE A 14 -45.61 -8.80 1.97
CA ILE A 14 -44.72 -8.43 0.85
C ILE A 14 -43.25 -8.59 1.25
N CYS A 15 -42.87 -8.18 2.46
CA CYS A 15 -41.49 -8.34 2.95
C CYS A 15 -41.10 -9.80 3.10
N VAL A 16 -41.98 -10.66 3.65
CA VAL A 16 -41.72 -12.09 3.82
C VAL A 16 -41.62 -12.80 2.47
N VAL A 17 -42.50 -12.48 1.52
CA VAL A 17 -42.44 -13.03 0.15
C VAL A 17 -41.20 -12.55 -0.58
N GLY A 18 -40.82 -11.28 -0.45
CA GLY A 18 -39.59 -10.73 -1.02
C GLY A 18 -38.32 -11.38 -0.45
N PHE A 19 -38.30 -11.64 0.86
CA PHE A 19 -37.19 -12.34 1.51
C PHE A 19 -37.10 -13.81 1.08
N TRP A 20 -38.24 -14.47 0.86
CA TRP A 20 -38.28 -15.84 0.33
C TRP A 20 -37.82 -15.91 -1.14
N TYR A 21 -38.21 -14.91 -1.95
CA TYR A 21 -37.78 -14.76 -3.33
C TYR A 21 -36.26 -14.50 -3.45
N LEU A 22 -35.72 -13.61 -2.62
CA LEU A 22 -34.27 -13.36 -2.54
C LEU A 22 -33.49 -14.57 -2.05
N LYS A 23 -34.03 -15.34 -1.09
CA LYS A 23 -33.40 -16.58 -0.62
C LYS A 23 -33.38 -17.67 -1.70
N GLY A 24 -34.38 -17.71 -2.59
CA GLY A 24 -34.41 -18.61 -3.75
C GLY A 24 -33.44 -18.23 -4.87
N GLN A 25 -32.96 -16.98 -4.91
CA GLN A 25 -31.98 -16.49 -5.89
C GLN A 25 -30.52 -16.57 -5.36
N LEU A 26 -30.33 -16.86 -4.07
CA LEU A 26 -29.03 -16.88 -3.38
C LEU A 26 -28.52 -18.31 -3.08
N THR A 27 -29.01 -19.33 -3.76
CA THR A 27 -28.35 -20.65 -3.79
C THR A 27 -27.32 -20.63 -4.92
N PRO A 28 -26.01 -20.62 -4.63
CA PRO A 28 -25.02 -20.78 -5.67
C PRO A 28 -25.02 -22.26 -6.07
N GLU A 29 -25.71 -22.61 -7.15
CA GLU A 29 -25.25 -23.75 -7.95
C GLU A 29 -23.86 -23.37 -8.45
N ARG A 30 -22.83 -23.90 -7.78
CA ARG A 30 -21.47 -23.92 -8.34
C ARG A 30 -21.59 -24.54 -9.74
N PRO A 31 -21.10 -23.90 -10.81
CA PRO A 31 -20.94 -24.59 -12.07
C PRO A 31 -20.03 -25.81 -11.83
N ASP A 32 -20.47 -26.97 -12.31
CA ASP A 32 -19.71 -28.21 -12.26
C ASP A 32 -18.46 -28.05 -13.14
N VAL A 33 -17.35 -27.67 -12.53
CA VAL A 33 -16.06 -27.60 -13.20
C VAL A 33 -15.52 -29.02 -13.24
N THR A 34 -15.68 -29.68 -14.38
CA THR A 34 -14.96 -30.92 -14.67
C THR A 34 -13.47 -30.57 -14.77
N PRO A 35 -12.60 -31.11 -13.89
CA PRO A 35 -11.17 -30.92 -14.03
C PRO A 35 -10.74 -31.53 -15.36
N TYR A 36 -10.07 -30.78 -16.21
CA TYR A 36 -9.36 -31.37 -17.34
C TYR A 36 -8.33 -32.34 -16.75
N ALA A 37 -8.54 -33.64 -16.94
CA ALA A 37 -7.51 -34.63 -16.64
C ALA A 37 -6.25 -34.25 -17.42
N ALA A 38 -5.11 -34.15 -16.73
CA ALA A 38 -3.82 -33.96 -17.36
C ALA A 38 -3.66 -35.01 -18.47
N ARG A 39 -3.47 -34.56 -19.70
CA ARG A 39 -3.15 -35.46 -20.83
C ARG A 39 -1.75 -36.02 -20.57
N PRO A 40 -1.57 -37.33 -20.35
CA PRO A 40 -0.25 -37.90 -20.04
C PRO A 40 0.71 -37.90 -21.24
N GLU A 41 0.23 -37.58 -22.44
CA GLU A 41 0.93 -37.74 -23.72
C GLU A 41 1.92 -36.60 -24.06
N LEU A 42 2.20 -35.70 -23.11
CA LEU A 42 3.14 -34.58 -23.30
C LEU A 42 4.39 -34.66 -22.40
N LEU A 43 4.62 -35.80 -21.74
CA LEU A 43 5.77 -36.04 -20.85
C LEU A 43 6.78 -37.07 -21.39
N ASP A 44 6.57 -37.64 -22.58
CA ASP A 44 7.40 -38.76 -23.08
C ASP A 44 8.71 -38.34 -23.78
N ASP A 45 8.98 -37.05 -23.97
CA ASP A 45 10.18 -36.58 -24.71
C ASP A 45 11.20 -35.78 -23.84
N ALA A 46 11.04 -35.73 -22.52
CA ALA A 46 12.04 -35.13 -21.64
C ALA A 46 13.06 -36.19 -21.18
N PRO A 47 14.35 -36.10 -21.55
CA PRO A 47 15.36 -37.07 -21.12
C PRO A 47 15.56 -37.02 -19.60
N VAL A 48 15.53 -38.20 -18.98
CA VAL A 48 15.77 -38.42 -17.54
C VAL A 48 17.21 -38.04 -17.20
N LEU A 49 17.39 -36.87 -16.57
CA LEU A 49 18.63 -36.45 -15.92
C LEU A 49 18.55 -36.76 -14.42
N LEU A 50 18.52 -38.05 -14.08
CA LEU A 50 18.69 -38.54 -12.71
C LEU A 50 19.69 -39.70 -12.71
N ALA A 51 20.97 -39.36 -12.75
CA ALA A 51 22.06 -40.22 -12.30
C ALA A 51 23.33 -39.39 -12.13
N ALA A 52 23.48 -38.74 -10.96
CA ALA A 52 24.76 -38.48 -10.29
C ALA A 52 24.63 -37.38 -9.22
N ILE A 53 23.82 -37.58 -8.17
CA ILE A 53 24.07 -36.95 -6.86
C ILE A 53 23.60 -37.95 -5.78
N GLU A 54 24.28 -39.08 -5.69
CA GLU A 54 24.46 -39.76 -4.41
C GLU A 54 25.86 -39.40 -3.92
N THR A 55 25.98 -39.11 -2.62
CA THR A 55 27.17 -38.71 -1.86
C THR A 55 27.59 -37.23 -1.98
N GLU A 56 26.96 -36.37 -1.19
CA GLU A 56 27.61 -35.68 -0.06
C GLU A 56 26.57 -34.83 0.70
N THR A 57 26.35 -35.20 1.95
CA THR A 57 25.54 -34.46 2.92
C THR A 57 26.26 -33.16 3.30
N ALA A 58 25.78 -32.03 2.78
CA ALA A 58 25.97 -30.72 3.39
C ALA A 58 24.57 -30.13 3.62
N GLU A 59 24.28 -29.76 4.87
CA GLU A 59 23.02 -29.13 5.29
C GLU A 59 22.80 -27.83 4.50
N SER A 60 22.02 -27.88 3.42
CA SER A 60 21.40 -26.68 2.87
C SER A 60 20.16 -26.38 3.71
N GLN A 61 20.17 -25.25 4.42
CA GLN A 61 18.99 -24.70 5.06
C GLN A 61 17.92 -24.46 3.99
N GLY A 62 16.95 -25.36 3.92
CA GLY A 62 15.78 -25.23 3.06
C GLY A 62 14.89 -24.10 3.58
N ILE A 63 14.55 -23.18 2.70
CA ILE A 63 13.58 -22.11 2.95
C ILE A 63 12.26 -22.74 3.37
N ASP A 64 11.77 -22.38 4.55
CA ASP A 64 10.49 -22.88 5.09
C ASP A 64 9.32 -22.18 4.37
N ILE A 65 8.59 -22.96 3.57
CA ILE A 65 7.40 -22.52 2.82
C ILE A 65 6.28 -22.02 3.76
N PHE A 66 6.28 -22.36 5.06
CA PHE A 66 5.35 -21.76 6.04
C PHE A 66 5.65 -20.29 6.35
N ALA A 67 6.86 -19.79 6.08
CA ALA A 67 7.19 -18.37 6.21
C ALA A 67 6.53 -17.48 5.14
N LEU A 68 5.94 -18.06 4.09
CA LEU A 68 5.27 -17.34 3.01
C LEU A 68 3.86 -16.82 3.37
N ARG A 69 3.38 -17.11 4.59
CA ARG A 69 2.11 -16.58 5.15
C ARG A 69 2.29 -15.38 6.07
N GLN A 70 3.51 -14.87 6.16
CA GLN A 70 3.88 -13.99 7.25
C GLN A 70 3.39 -12.57 7.06
N THR A 71 2.85 -11.99 8.14
CA THR A 71 2.55 -10.57 8.21
C THR A 71 3.83 -9.74 8.09
N ALA A 72 3.73 -8.43 7.82
CA ALA A 72 4.91 -7.57 7.74
C ALA A 72 5.80 -7.70 8.99
N GLN A 73 5.18 -7.81 10.17
CA GLN A 73 5.87 -8.10 11.43
C GLN A 73 6.65 -9.42 11.39
N GLU A 74 5.98 -10.53 11.06
CA GLU A 74 6.62 -11.85 11.10
C GLU A 74 7.79 -11.96 10.11
N ARG A 75 7.68 -11.34 8.92
CA ARG A 75 8.78 -11.27 7.94
C ARG A 75 9.98 -10.52 8.50
N MET A 76 9.73 -9.38 9.15
CA MET A 76 10.77 -8.55 9.74
C MET A 76 11.40 -9.18 10.99
N GLU A 77 10.62 -9.89 11.80
CA GLU A 77 11.11 -10.67 12.93
C GLU A 77 12.00 -11.82 12.45
N ALA A 78 11.59 -12.53 11.39
CA ALA A 78 12.40 -13.57 10.77
C ALA A 78 13.71 -13.00 10.20
N ALA A 79 13.66 -11.85 9.52
CA ALA A 79 14.85 -11.16 9.03
C ALA A 79 15.78 -10.76 10.19
N SER A 80 15.25 -10.12 11.24
CA SER A 80 16.04 -9.72 12.42
C SER A 80 16.67 -10.93 13.14
N ALA A 81 15.94 -12.04 13.27
CA ALA A 81 16.44 -13.27 13.89
C ALA A 81 17.60 -13.90 13.11
N LEU A 82 17.61 -13.76 11.78
CA LEU A 82 18.68 -14.20 10.91
C LEU A 82 19.85 -13.20 10.82
N GLY A 83 19.78 -12.07 11.54
CA GLY A 83 20.78 -11.00 11.48
C GLY A 83 20.78 -10.24 10.15
N ILE A 84 19.67 -10.34 9.42
CA ILE A 84 19.47 -9.78 8.10
C ILE A 84 18.90 -8.37 8.26
N MET A 85 19.55 -7.38 7.65
CA MET A 85 19.14 -5.97 7.68
C MET A 85 18.61 -5.56 6.31
N GLU A 86 17.48 -4.86 6.27
CA GLU A 86 16.92 -4.32 5.02
C GLU A 86 17.71 -3.11 4.53
N SER A 87 17.92 -3.01 3.22
CA SER A 87 18.49 -1.81 2.62
C SER A 87 17.52 -0.64 2.72
N ALA A 88 18.04 0.57 2.92
CA ALA A 88 17.27 1.78 2.65
C ALA A 88 16.76 1.75 1.22
N PRO A 89 15.57 2.32 0.95
CA PRO A 89 15.40 3.00 -0.32
C PRO A 89 16.52 4.05 -0.44
N ASP A 90 17.20 4.08 -1.58
CA ASP A 90 18.28 5.03 -1.81
C ASP A 90 17.71 6.45 -1.96
N PHE A 91 17.58 7.17 -0.84
CA PHE A 91 17.13 8.57 -0.82
C PHE A 91 18.23 9.57 -1.18
N SER A 92 19.22 9.17 -2.00
CA SER A 92 20.08 10.16 -2.63
C SER A 92 19.23 11.11 -3.48
N CYS A 93 19.54 12.41 -3.39
CA CYS A 93 18.74 13.44 -4.05
C CYS A 93 18.55 13.14 -5.55
N ASN A 94 17.27 12.96 -5.92
CA ASN A 94 16.73 13.15 -7.27
C ASN A 94 17.46 12.40 -8.39
N MET A 95 17.48 11.05 -8.32
CA MET A 95 17.87 10.20 -9.45
C MET A 95 16.67 9.80 -10.31
N ALA A 96 15.48 9.68 -9.71
CA ALA A 96 14.24 9.41 -10.43
C ALA A 96 13.70 10.64 -11.20
N PRO A 97 13.08 10.46 -12.37
CA PRO A 97 12.48 11.55 -13.13
C PRO A 97 11.25 12.14 -12.42
N ILE A 98 11.26 13.46 -12.21
CA ILE A 98 10.11 14.24 -11.71
C ILE A 98 9.68 15.30 -12.72
N ARG A 99 8.39 15.65 -12.71
CA ARG A 99 7.80 16.66 -13.61
C ARG A 99 6.85 17.58 -12.85
N GLU A 100 6.55 18.73 -13.44
CA GLU A 100 5.46 19.57 -12.94
C GLU A 100 4.12 18.86 -13.14
N VAL A 101 3.25 18.96 -12.16
CA VAL A 101 1.94 18.33 -12.21
C VAL A 101 1.07 18.97 -13.28
N THR A 102 0.51 18.15 -14.17
CA THR A 102 -0.40 18.57 -15.24
C THR A 102 -1.84 18.25 -14.87
N THR A 103 -2.78 18.99 -15.47
CA THR A 103 -4.20 18.67 -15.37
C THR A 103 -4.71 18.17 -16.72
N ALA A 104 -5.22 16.94 -16.77
CA ALA A 104 -5.97 16.46 -17.92
C ALA A 104 -7.44 16.83 -17.81
N ARG A 105 -8.10 17.03 -18.95
CA ARG A 105 -9.57 17.02 -18.96
C ARG A 105 -10.01 15.58 -18.74
N SER A 106 -10.97 15.36 -17.83
CA SER A 106 -11.52 14.02 -17.60
C SER A 106 -12.00 13.43 -18.93
N ASN A 107 -11.83 12.11 -19.11
CA ASN A 107 -12.36 11.43 -20.29
C ASN A 107 -13.88 11.67 -20.34
N GLN A 108 -14.35 12.22 -21.45
CA GLN A 108 -15.76 12.48 -21.67
C GLN A 108 -16.51 11.14 -21.72
N ILE A 109 -17.43 10.92 -20.78
CA ILE A 109 -18.35 9.79 -20.85
C ILE A 109 -19.52 10.24 -21.74
N TYR A 110 -19.83 9.46 -22.77
CA TYR A 110 -20.96 9.70 -23.65
C TYR A 110 -22.14 8.86 -23.18
N GLN A 111 -23.33 9.46 -23.08
CA GLN A 111 -24.58 8.76 -22.83
C GLN A 111 -25.52 8.85 -24.03
N TRP A 112 -26.27 7.79 -24.30
CA TRP A 112 -27.36 7.81 -25.28
C TRP A 112 -28.45 6.82 -24.89
N ARG A 113 -29.64 6.99 -25.47
CA ARG A 113 -30.70 5.98 -25.40
C ARG A 113 -30.77 5.22 -26.71
N ASP A 114 -30.84 3.90 -26.64
CA ASP A 114 -31.08 3.07 -27.82
C ASP A 114 -32.55 3.11 -28.27
N GLU A 115 -32.86 2.40 -29.36
CA GLU A 115 -34.20 2.29 -29.94
C GLU A 115 -35.24 1.67 -28.98
N ASN A 116 -34.78 0.93 -27.97
CA ASN A 116 -35.63 0.33 -26.93
C ASN A 116 -35.77 1.25 -25.69
N GLY A 117 -35.18 2.46 -25.73
CA GLY A 117 -35.17 3.42 -24.64
C GLY A 117 -34.18 3.10 -23.51
N GLN A 118 -33.32 2.09 -23.68
CA GLN A 118 -32.29 1.72 -22.71
C GLN A 118 -31.15 2.74 -22.74
N LEU A 119 -30.73 3.21 -21.57
CA LEU A 119 -29.65 4.17 -21.41
C LEU A 119 -28.30 3.43 -21.43
N HIS A 120 -27.39 3.90 -22.28
CA HIS A 120 -26.04 3.38 -22.45
C HIS A 120 -25.00 4.45 -22.12
N PHE A 121 -23.82 4.03 -21.65
CA PHE A 121 -22.66 4.89 -21.37
C PHE A 121 -21.41 4.30 -22.03
N SER A 122 -20.54 5.15 -22.58
CA SER A 122 -19.28 4.73 -23.21
C SER A 122 -18.23 5.84 -23.14
N ASP A 123 -16.96 5.46 -23.08
CA ASP A 123 -15.81 6.38 -23.18
C ASP A 123 -15.54 6.83 -24.63
N SER A 124 -16.32 6.34 -25.59
CA SER A 124 -16.28 6.75 -27.00
C SER A 124 -17.68 6.74 -27.62
N PRO A 125 -18.06 7.74 -28.43
CA PRO A 125 -19.39 7.82 -28.98
C PRO A 125 -19.60 6.75 -30.07
N PRO A 126 -20.66 5.93 -30.01
CA PRO A 126 -20.99 5.00 -31.09
C PRO A 126 -21.29 5.71 -32.41
N ALA A 127 -20.87 5.11 -33.52
CA ALA A 127 -21.10 5.66 -34.84
C ALA A 127 -22.61 5.71 -35.17
N GLY A 128 -23.11 6.89 -35.56
CA GLY A 128 -24.47 7.06 -36.07
C GLY A 128 -25.57 7.25 -35.03
N VAL A 129 -25.23 7.36 -33.73
CA VAL A 129 -26.20 7.62 -32.67
C VAL A 129 -25.96 9.00 -32.05
N SER A 130 -27.04 9.77 -31.85
CA SER A 130 -26.95 11.04 -31.13
C SER A 130 -26.61 10.76 -29.67
N THR A 131 -25.43 11.23 -29.25
CA THR A 131 -24.92 11.08 -27.88
C THR A 131 -24.94 12.43 -27.19
N GLU A 132 -25.21 12.41 -25.88
CA GLU A 132 -25.01 13.55 -24.99
C GLU A 132 -23.74 13.30 -24.19
N VAL A 133 -22.94 14.35 -23.95
CA VAL A 133 -21.78 14.22 -23.06
C VAL A 133 -22.29 14.19 -21.63
N PHE A 134 -22.15 13.03 -20.98
CA PHE A 134 -22.33 12.88 -19.54
C PHE A 134 -21.01 13.24 -18.86
N ASP A 135 -20.88 14.52 -18.50
CA ASP A 135 -19.74 14.97 -17.73
C ASP A 135 -19.92 14.55 -16.25
N ALA A 136 -19.61 13.29 -15.95
CA ALA A 136 -19.71 12.74 -14.59
C ALA A 136 -18.80 13.49 -13.61
N ARG A 137 -17.77 14.17 -14.12
CA ARG A 137 -16.83 14.99 -13.36
C ARG A 137 -16.48 16.22 -14.20
N GLN A 138 -17.22 17.32 -14.02
CA GLN A 138 -16.85 18.66 -14.52
C GLN A 138 -15.56 19.21 -13.86
N GLY A 139 -14.53 18.37 -13.73
CA GLY A 139 -13.27 18.69 -13.10
C GLY A 139 -12.13 18.23 -14.00
N ALA A 140 -11.13 19.10 -14.14
CA ALA A 140 -9.83 18.65 -14.61
C ALA A 140 -9.28 17.64 -13.60
N THR A 141 -8.85 16.47 -14.06
CA THR A 141 -8.19 15.47 -13.22
C THR A 141 -6.71 15.78 -13.19
N VAL A 142 -6.17 15.93 -11.98
CA VAL A 142 -4.74 16.14 -11.77
C VAL A 142 -4.00 14.85 -12.12
N GLU A 143 -2.99 14.94 -12.98
CA GLU A 143 -2.16 13.82 -13.40
C GLU A 143 -0.95 13.70 -12.47
N TYR A 144 -1.16 13.01 -11.34
CA TYR A 144 -0.13 12.87 -10.31
C TYR A 144 1.05 11.97 -10.70
N PHE A 145 0.83 10.97 -11.55
CA PHE A 145 1.88 10.03 -11.93
C PHE A 145 1.60 9.38 -13.28
N GLN A 146 2.66 8.84 -13.89
CA GLN A 146 2.55 7.89 -15.00
C GLN A 146 2.82 6.50 -14.46
N LEU A 147 1.85 5.58 -14.61
CA LEU A 147 1.97 4.22 -14.09
C LEU A 147 2.41 3.26 -15.19
N ASP A 148 3.59 2.66 -14.99
CA ASP A 148 4.00 1.48 -15.72
C ASP A 148 4.03 0.25 -14.79
N ILE A 149 3.58 -0.89 -15.30
CA ILE A 149 3.59 -2.15 -14.55
C ILE A 149 4.17 -3.23 -15.44
N ASP A 150 5.29 -3.80 -14.99
CA ASP A 150 6.04 -4.84 -15.66
C ASP A 150 5.98 -6.14 -14.86
N PHE A 151 5.22 -7.11 -15.36
CA PHE A 151 5.18 -8.47 -14.82
C PHE A 151 6.33 -9.29 -15.41
N ARG A 152 7.52 -9.20 -14.82
CA ARG A 152 8.76 -9.80 -15.33
C ARG A 152 8.77 -11.31 -15.12
N GLY A 153 8.28 -12.04 -16.13
CA GLY A 153 8.15 -13.51 -16.07
C GLY A 153 6.97 -13.98 -15.22
N ALA A 154 6.12 -13.06 -14.78
CA ALA A 154 4.93 -13.33 -13.99
C ALA A 154 3.66 -13.28 -14.84
N ASN A 155 2.61 -13.99 -14.42
CA ASN A 155 1.29 -13.78 -15.00
C ASN A 155 0.71 -12.47 -14.45
N ALA A 156 0.01 -11.71 -15.29
CA ALA A 156 -0.71 -10.53 -14.84
C ALA A 156 -1.76 -10.90 -13.78
N VAL A 157 -1.72 -10.21 -12.64
CA VAL A 157 -2.73 -10.33 -11.58
C VAL A 157 -4.01 -9.59 -12.02
N PRO A 158 -5.20 -10.24 -11.97
CA PRO A 158 -6.45 -9.62 -12.39
C PRO A 158 -6.72 -8.30 -11.64
N PHE A 159 -7.15 -7.27 -12.37
CA PHE A 159 -7.49 -5.94 -11.83
C PHE A 159 -6.37 -5.17 -11.12
N PHE A 160 -5.19 -5.76 -10.93
CA PHE A 160 -4.07 -5.19 -10.20
C PHE A 160 -3.70 -3.78 -10.67
N ARG A 161 -3.60 -3.57 -11.99
CA ARG A 161 -3.32 -2.24 -12.57
C ARG A 161 -4.33 -1.18 -12.11
N ASN A 162 -5.62 -1.50 -12.18
CA ASN A 162 -6.68 -0.55 -11.80
C ASN A 162 -6.68 -0.30 -10.29
N GLN A 163 -6.40 -1.33 -9.49
CA GLN A 163 -6.28 -1.20 -8.04
C GLN A 163 -5.10 -0.31 -7.67
N ILE A 164 -3.88 -0.62 -8.12
CA ILE A 164 -2.70 0.21 -7.85
C ILE A 164 -2.90 1.64 -8.37
N GLN A 165 -3.45 1.83 -9.57
CA GLN A 165 -3.71 3.17 -10.08
C GLN A 165 -4.68 3.96 -9.19
N SER A 166 -5.78 3.36 -8.74
CA SER A 166 -6.75 4.04 -7.86
C SER A 166 -6.19 4.29 -6.46
N GLN A 167 -5.43 3.34 -5.92
CA GLN A 167 -4.81 3.44 -4.60
C GLN A 167 -3.69 4.48 -4.59
N ALA A 168 -2.80 4.50 -5.59
CA ALA A 168 -1.77 5.52 -5.75
C ALA A 168 -2.36 6.92 -5.93
N ASN A 169 -3.45 7.06 -6.69
CA ASN A 169 -4.19 8.33 -6.75
C ASN A 169 -4.68 8.78 -5.37
N SER A 170 -5.25 7.86 -4.58
CA SER A 170 -5.73 8.17 -3.23
C SER A 170 -4.58 8.57 -2.29
N MET A 171 -3.42 7.90 -2.38
CA MET A 171 -2.22 8.28 -1.63
C MET A 171 -1.78 9.69 -1.99
N TYR A 172 -1.74 10.03 -3.29
CA TYR A 172 -1.42 11.35 -3.77
C TYR A 172 -2.37 12.42 -3.26
N GLU A 173 -3.68 12.17 -3.29
CA GLU A 173 -4.69 13.12 -2.79
C GLU A 173 -4.54 13.36 -1.28
N ILE A 174 -4.27 12.31 -0.50
CA ILE A 174 -4.01 12.41 0.94
C ILE A 174 -2.74 13.23 1.20
N LEU A 175 -1.65 12.93 0.50
CA LEU A 175 -0.39 13.66 0.63
C LEU A 175 -0.51 15.10 0.15
N ALA A 176 -1.23 15.36 -0.94
CA ALA A 176 -1.52 16.69 -1.46
C ALA A 176 -2.25 17.58 -0.45
N GLY A 177 -3.21 17.00 0.29
CA GLY A 177 -3.89 17.70 1.38
C GLY A 177 -2.96 18.19 2.49
N MET A 178 -1.81 17.53 2.69
CA MET A 178 -0.81 17.90 3.72
C MET A 178 0.32 18.78 3.15
N VAL A 179 0.83 18.43 1.98
CA VAL A 179 1.99 19.07 1.33
C VAL A 179 1.62 20.38 0.62
N GLY A 180 0.37 20.51 0.17
CA GLY A 180 -0.10 21.64 -0.65
C GLY A 180 0.16 21.41 -2.15
N GLU A 181 -0.78 21.83 -2.99
CA GLU A 181 -0.77 21.60 -4.44
C GLU A 181 0.47 22.20 -5.14
N GLU A 182 1.00 23.31 -4.62
CA GLU A 182 2.14 24.03 -5.20
C GLU A 182 3.48 23.30 -5.04
N ARG A 183 3.54 22.32 -4.13
CA ARG A 183 4.73 21.50 -3.87
C ARG A 183 4.65 20.11 -4.50
N LEU A 184 3.56 19.80 -5.18
CA LEU A 184 3.39 18.50 -5.81
C LEU A 184 4.32 18.34 -7.01
N LYS A 185 4.82 17.12 -7.16
CA LYS A 185 5.60 16.68 -8.32
C LYS A 185 4.94 15.45 -8.92
N GLN A 186 4.86 15.44 -10.25
CA GLN A 186 4.48 14.26 -10.99
C GLN A 186 5.65 13.29 -11.02
N VAL A 187 5.39 12.00 -10.74
CA VAL A 187 6.40 10.92 -10.76
C VAL A 187 6.10 9.89 -11.83
N ASP A 188 7.13 9.18 -12.26
CA ASP A 188 6.96 7.93 -13.00
C ASP A 188 6.91 6.79 -11.96
N LEU A 189 5.75 6.13 -11.83
CA LEU A 189 5.55 5.00 -10.94
C LEU A 189 5.75 3.71 -11.73
N ASN A 190 6.96 3.17 -11.69
CA ASN A 190 7.31 1.91 -12.38
C ASN A 190 7.26 0.75 -11.38
N VAL A 191 6.23 -0.08 -11.47
CA VAL A 191 6.05 -1.24 -10.60
C VAL A 191 6.52 -2.50 -11.33
N VAL A 192 7.46 -3.23 -10.73
CA VAL A 192 8.06 -4.45 -11.28
C VAL A 192 7.66 -5.63 -10.40
N ILE A 193 7.07 -6.67 -11.01
CA ILE A 193 6.54 -7.82 -10.27
C ILE A 193 7.12 -9.11 -10.83
N PHE A 194 7.83 -9.83 -9.98
CA PHE A 194 8.39 -11.15 -10.29
C PHE A 194 7.40 -12.28 -9.98
N PRO A 195 7.51 -13.45 -10.64
CA PRO A 195 6.58 -14.57 -10.43
C PRO A 195 6.69 -15.20 -9.04
N ASP A 196 7.87 -15.13 -8.44
CA ASP A 196 8.19 -15.84 -7.20
C ASP A 196 9.36 -15.18 -6.46
N TRP A 197 9.55 -15.60 -5.22
CA TRP A 197 10.64 -15.17 -4.34
C TRP A 197 12.02 -15.39 -4.95
N SER A 198 12.25 -16.50 -5.66
CA SER A 198 13.58 -16.83 -6.20
C SER A 198 13.99 -15.84 -7.29
N SER A 199 13.08 -15.52 -8.19
CA SER A 199 13.29 -14.58 -9.29
C SER A 199 13.49 -13.15 -8.77
N TYR A 200 12.71 -12.77 -7.75
CA TYR A 200 12.88 -11.51 -7.04
C TYR A 200 14.24 -11.41 -6.35
N LEU A 201 14.61 -12.44 -5.61
CA LEU A 201 15.89 -12.54 -4.89
C LEU A 201 17.08 -12.40 -5.84
N GLU A 202 17.04 -13.08 -6.98
CA GLU A 202 18.08 -12.98 -8.00
C GLU A 202 18.24 -11.53 -8.49
N TYR A 203 17.12 -10.85 -8.77
CA TYR A 203 17.13 -9.46 -9.21
C TYR A 203 17.61 -8.49 -8.12
N ALA A 204 17.10 -8.62 -6.90
CA ALA A 204 17.49 -7.82 -5.74
C ALA A 204 19.01 -7.91 -5.49
N THR A 205 19.55 -9.14 -5.53
CA THR A 205 20.98 -9.40 -5.36
C THR A 205 21.79 -8.77 -6.49
N ALA A 206 21.30 -8.82 -7.73
CA ALA A 206 22.00 -8.27 -8.90
C ALA A 206 22.08 -6.74 -8.88
N ILE A 207 21.04 -6.05 -8.40
CA ILE A 207 20.98 -4.59 -8.39
C ILE A 207 21.67 -3.98 -7.15
N GLY A 208 21.52 -4.59 -5.97
CA GLY A 208 21.89 -3.97 -4.70
C GLY A 208 22.70 -4.86 -3.76
N GLY A 209 23.14 -6.03 -4.22
CA GLY A 209 23.86 -7.02 -3.41
C GLY A 209 22.98 -7.67 -2.33
N GLU A 210 23.59 -8.45 -1.44
CA GLU A 210 22.90 -9.20 -0.38
C GLU A 210 22.11 -8.31 0.60
N THR A 211 22.40 -7.01 0.65
CA THR A 211 21.70 -6.04 1.50
C THR A 211 20.32 -5.64 1.00
N MET A 212 20.03 -5.80 -0.30
CA MET A 212 18.76 -5.39 -0.92
C MET A 212 17.70 -6.50 -0.96
N VAL A 213 18.02 -7.64 -0.36
CA VAL A 213 17.31 -8.91 -0.52
C VAL A 213 16.04 -9.03 0.36
N ASN A 214 15.81 -8.12 1.31
CA ASN A 214 15.22 -8.55 2.59
C ASN A 214 13.87 -7.96 2.99
N SER A 215 13.14 -7.36 2.06
CA SER A 215 11.73 -7.01 2.25
C SER A 215 10.88 -7.71 1.20
N GLY A 216 9.58 -7.73 1.43
CA GLY A 216 8.63 -8.27 0.46
C GLY A 216 8.68 -7.55 -0.90
N GLY A 217 9.27 -6.37 -0.93
CA GLY A 217 9.61 -5.58 -2.10
C GLY A 217 10.74 -4.60 -1.76
N PHE A 218 11.20 -3.82 -2.74
CA PHE A 218 12.10 -2.70 -2.49
C PHE A 218 11.90 -1.60 -3.53
N TYR A 219 12.24 -0.36 -3.16
CA TYR A 219 12.35 0.77 -4.08
C TYR A 219 13.82 1.10 -4.36
N THR A 220 14.17 1.16 -5.64
CA THR A 220 15.48 1.65 -6.10
C THR A 220 15.32 2.97 -6.83
N ASN A 221 15.95 4.02 -6.30
CA ASN A 221 15.93 5.36 -6.88
C ASN A 221 16.76 5.45 -8.17
N ALA A 222 17.79 4.60 -8.33
CA ALA A 222 18.69 4.63 -9.50
C ALA A 222 17.99 4.20 -10.79
N SER A 223 17.14 3.17 -10.74
CA SER A 223 16.30 2.75 -11.87
C SER A 223 14.85 3.23 -11.76
N ASN A 224 14.49 3.88 -10.64
CA ASN A 224 13.14 4.29 -10.30
C ASN A 224 12.13 3.14 -10.43
N GLU A 225 12.41 2.04 -9.75
CA GLU A 225 11.57 0.82 -9.78
C GLU A 225 11.10 0.49 -8.37
N ALA A 226 9.79 0.30 -8.22
CA ALA A 226 9.12 -0.31 -7.08
C ALA A 226 8.96 -1.81 -7.36
N VAL A 227 9.78 -2.64 -6.72
CA VAL A 227 9.95 -4.05 -7.08
C VAL A 227 9.31 -4.95 -6.03
N THR A 228 8.56 -5.96 -6.44
CA THR A 228 8.04 -7.02 -5.55
C THR A 228 7.84 -8.33 -6.33
N TYR A 229 7.18 -9.32 -5.74
CA TYR A 229 6.81 -10.58 -6.36
C TYR A 229 5.37 -10.97 -6.04
N ILE A 230 4.85 -11.95 -6.79
CA ILE A 230 3.51 -12.49 -6.55
C ILE A 230 3.52 -13.35 -5.28
N TYR A 231 2.67 -12.98 -4.34
CA TYR A 231 2.35 -13.75 -3.15
C TYR A 231 1.19 -14.72 -3.40
N GLU A 232 1.02 -15.69 -2.49
CA GLU A 232 -0.16 -16.58 -2.52
C GLU A 232 -1.47 -15.79 -2.36
N ASP A 233 -1.44 -14.69 -1.60
CA ASP A 233 -2.55 -13.75 -1.44
C ASP A 233 -2.32 -12.52 -2.33
N ASP A 234 -3.23 -12.30 -3.29
CA ASP A 234 -3.22 -11.13 -4.18
C ASP A 234 -3.23 -9.82 -3.37
N GLU A 235 -3.92 -9.79 -2.22
CA GLU A 235 -3.95 -8.60 -1.37
C GLU A 235 -2.60 -8.31 -0.72
N GLN A 236 -1.81 -9.35 -0.42
CA GLN A 236 -0.44 -9.17 0.08
C GLN A 236 0.46 -8.58 -1.01
N THR A 237 0.33 -9.05 -2.25
CA THR A 237 1.03 -8.47 -3.41
C THR A 237 0.68 -6.99 -3.59
N LEU A 238 -0.61 -6.65 -3.48
CA LEU A 238 -1.08 -5.28 -3.53
C LEU A 238 -0.58 -4.45 -2.34
N ALA A 239 -0.56 -4.98 -1.13
CA ALA A 239 -0.08 -4.28 0.07
C ALA A 239 1.38 -3.89 -0.05
N VAL A 240 2.24 -4.83 -0.45
CA VAL A 240 3.66 -4.54 -0.69
C VAL A 240 3.83 -3.57 -1.86
N SER A 241 3.04 -3.71 -2.92
CA SER A 241 3.08 -2.75 -4.03
C SER A 241 2.68 -1.33 -3.60
N ARG A 242 1.75 -1.19 -2.65
CA ARG A 242 1.40 0.11 -2.03
C ARG A 242 2.55 0.66 -1.19
N HIS A 243 3.24 -0.19 -0.45
CA HIS A 243 4.43 0.15 0.31
C HIS A 243 5.49 0.76 -0.61
N GLU A 244 5.89 0.02 -1.66
CA GLU A 244 6.93 0.48 -2.58
C GLU A 244 6.49 1.69 -3.42
N ALA A 245 5.22 1.76 -3.81
CA ALA A 245 4.69 2.95 -4.47
C ALA A 245 4.77 4.19 -3.57
N THR A 246 4.58 4.04 -2.25
CA THR A 246 4.73 5.16 -1.32
C THR A 246 6.14 5.71 -1.34
N HIS A 247 7.17 4.85 -1.39
CA HIS A 247 8.55 5.29 -1.51
C HIS A 247 8.80 6.11 -2.77
N VAL A 248 8.26 5.68 -3.92
CA VAL A 248 8.34 6.45 -5.19
C VAL A 248 7.70 7.83 -5.02
N ILE A 249 6.49 7.88 -4.48
CA ILE A 249 5.71 9.12 -4.32
C ILE A 249 6.42 10.08 -3.37
N LEU A 250 6.84 9.61 -2.19
CA LEU A 250 7.55 10.42 -1.21
C LEU A 250 8.91 10.89 -1.73
N ASN A 251 9.65 10.04 -2.44
CA ASN A 251 10.91 10.44 -3.06
C ASN A 251 10.69 11.53 -4.12
N GLY A 252 9.66 11.40 -4.95
CA GLY A 252 9.29 12.43 -5.92
C GLY A 252 8.88 13.76 -5.27
N MET A 253 8.12 13.72 -4.17
CA MET A 253 7.64 14.93 -3.48
C MET A 253 8.69 15.59 -2.58
N LEU A 254 9.54 14.79 -1.91
CA LEU A 254 10.40 15.26 -0.81
C LEU A 254 11.90 15.12 -1.12
N ALA A 255 12.29 14.34 -2.14
CA ALA A 255 13.66 13.91 -2.48
C ALA A 255 14.35 13.04 -1.43
N ALA A 256 14.27 13.42 -0.16
CA ALA A 256 14.81 12.67 0.96
C ALA A 256 14.04 13.02 2.24
N GLY A 257 14.09 12.12 3.22
CA GLY A 257 13.47 12.36 4.52
C GLY A 257 13.99 11.40 5.58
N PRO A 258 13.57 11.59 6.84
CA PRO A 258 13.95 10.71 7.93
C PRO A 258 13.29 9.34 7.75
N LEU A 259 14.02 8.26 8.11
CA LEU A 259 13.58 6.89 7.88
C LEU A 259 12.25 6.55 8.53
N TRP A 260 12.07 6.95 9.80
CA TRP A 260 10.82 6.70 10.51
C TRP A 260 9.59 7.23 9.77
N LEU A 261 9.74 8.33 9.02
CA LEU A 261 8.64 8.97 8.30
C LEU A 261 8.36 8.26 6.99
N HIS A 262 9.39 7.94 6.21
CA HIS A 262 9.23 7.26 4.93
C HIS A 262 8.67 5.85 5.13
N GLU A 263 9.29 5.07 6.01
CA GLU A 263 8.82 3.72 6.34
C GLU A 263 7.47 3.77 7.05
N GLY A 264 7.28 4.69 8.00
CA GLY A 264 6.01 4.85 8.70
C GLY A 264 4.83 5.22 7.79
N MET A 265 5.07 6.04 6.76
CA MET A 265 4.07 6.36 5.73
C MET A 265 3.82 5.19 4.78
N ALA A 266 4.87 4.46 4.38
CA ALA A 266 4.73 3.29 3.53
C ALA A 266 3.88 2.21 4.22
N GLU A 267 4.19 1.90 5.49
CA GLU A 267 3.42 1.03 6.36
C GLU A 267 1.98 1.54 6.57
N TYR A 268 1.79 2.86 6.70
CA TYR A 268 0.46 3.45 6.86
C TYR A 268 -0.42 3.19 5.63
N PHE A 269 0.15 3.34 4.43
CA PHE A 269 -0.58 3.13 3.17
C PHE A 269 -0.73 1.66 2.78
N GLU A 270 0.02 0.72 3.38
CA GLU A 270 -0.22 -0.73 3.17
C GLU A 270 -1.66 -1.13 3.48
N LEU A 271 -2.30 -0.51 4.47
CA LEU A 271 -3.67 -0.84 4.87
C LEU A 271 -4.75 0.03 4.22
N LEU A 272 -4.38 0.76 3.17
CA LEU A 272 -5.31 1.54 2.37
C LEU A 272 -6.28 0.65 1.61
N SER A 273 -7.56 0.98 1.75
CA SER A 273 -8.63 0.37 0.97
C SER A 273 -9.58 1.44 0.45
N ILE A 274 -10.07 1.25 -0.77
CA ILE A 274 -11.08 2.13 -1.37
C ILE A 274 -12.45 1.49 -1.16
N ARG A 275 -13.38 2.26 -0.59
CA ARG A 275 -14.75 1.82 -0.29
C ARG A 275 -15.73 2.78 -0.96
N GLN A 276 -16.24 2.38 -2.11
CA GLN A 276 -17.15 3.20 -2.93
C GLN A 276 -16.55 4.57 -3.29
N GLN A 277 -16.86 5.61 -2.50
CA GLN A 277 -16.49 7.00 -2.76
C GLN A 277 -15.49 7.58 -1.75
N TYR A 278 -15.04 6.81 -0.77
CA TYR A 278 -14.06 7.27 0.21
C TYR A 278 -12.90 6.30 0.33
N THR A 279 -11.76 6.83 0.76
CA THR A 279 -10.57 6.05 1.08
C THR A 279 -10.52 5.80 2.58
N GLN A 280 -10.25 4.56 2.97
CA GLN A 280 -10.16 4.18 4.37
C GLN A 280 -8.83 3.46 4.65
N ILE A 281 -8.14 3.91 5.68
CA ILE A 281 -6.93 3.31 6.21
C ILE A 281 -7.24 2.83 7.63
N ARG A 282 -7.20 1.50 7.82
CA ARG A 282 -7.47 0.87 9.12
C ARG A 282 -6.22 0.83 9.99
N PRO A 283 -6.35 0.75 11.32
CA PRO A 283 -5.18 0.52 12.18
C PRO A 283 -4.56 -0.87 11.93
N ASN A 284 -3.27 -0.97 12.19
CA ASN A 284 -2.53 -2.23 12.24
C ASN A 284 -2.42 -2.67 13.71
N ALA A 285 -3.19 -3.69 14.08
CA ALA A 285 -3.21 -4.19 15.46
C ALA A 285 -1.86 -4.80 15.88
N GLU A 286 -1.16 -5.46 14.96
CA GLU A 286 0.14 -6.08 15.20
C GLU A 286 1.21 -5.03 15.47
N TRP A 287 1.25 -3.96 14.65
CA TRP A 287 2.13 -2.82 14.93
C TRP A 287 1.81 -2.09 16.22
N LEU A 288 0.54 -1.93 16.59
CA LEU A 288 0.18 -1.36 17.89
C LEU A 288 0.71 -2.21 19.04
N ASP A 289 0.57 -3.53 18.97
CA ASP A 289 1.00 -4.44 20.03
C ASP A 289 2.52 -4.52 20.13
N LEU A 290 3.23 -4.59 19.00
CA LEU A 290 4.69 -4.57 18.98
C LEU A 290 5.25 -3.23 19.49
N ALA A 291 4.69 -2.09 19.07
CA ALA A 291 5.12 -0.77 19.54
C ALA A 291 4.87 -0.59 21.05
N ARG A 292 3.73 -1.03 21.58
CA ARG A 292 3.44 -1.02 23.03
C ARG A 292 4.44 -1.89 23.80
N SER A 293 4.69 -3.11 23.32
CA SER A 293 5.66 -4.02 23.91
C SER A 293 7.06 -3.41 23.92
N SER A 294 7.44 -2.75 22.83
CA SER A 294 8.72 -2.06 22.71
C SER A 294 8.90 -0.97 23.78
N LEU A 295 7.91 -0.08 23.91
CA LEU A 295 7.92 0.98 24.94
C LEU A 295 7.94 0.40 26.36
N ALA A 296 7.19 -0.67 26.62
CA ALA A 296 7.16 -1.33 27.93
C ALA A 296 8.51 -1.95 28.32
N ASN A 297 9.31 -2.33 27.33
CA ASN A 297 10.67 -2.83 27.52
C ASN A 297 11.74 -1.71 27.53
N GLY A 298 11.33 -0.44 27.44
CA GLY A 298 12.23 0.71 27.52
C GLY A 298 12.94 1.07 26.22
N TYR A 299 12.41 0.64 25.07
CA TYR A 299 12.91 1.03 23.75
C TYR A 299 11.84 1.82 22.97
N PRO A 300 12.19 2.95 22.32
CA PRO A 300 13.45 3.68 22.47
C PRO A 300 13.58 4.29 23.88
N ALA A 301 14.78 4.75 24.24
CA ALA A 301 14.97 5.45 25.52
C ALA A 301 14.18 6.78 25.59
N SER A 302 14.00 7.45 24.46
CA SER A 302 13.12 8.60 24.27
C SER A 302 12.64 8.71 22.83
N LEU A 303 11.61 9.52 22.58
CA LEU A 303 11.14 9.82 21.23
C LEU A 303 12.21 10.54 20.41
N VAL A 304 13.03 11.40 21.03
CA VAL A 304 14.15 12.06 20.33
C VAL A 304 15.15 11.02 19.83
N ASP A 305 15.53 10.05 20.68
CA ASP A 305 16.49 9.00 20.30
C ASP A 305 15.98 8.19 19.11
N TYR A 306 14.66 7.97 19.02
CA TYR A 306 14.04 7.31 17.87
C TYR A 306 13.99 8.18 16.61
N LEU A 307 13.62 9.46 16.74
CA LEU A 307 13.52 10.38 15.62
C LEU A 307 14.90 10.69 14.99
N ASP A 308 15.94 10.75 15.81
CA ASP A 308 17.32 11.05 15.42
C ASP A 308 18.18 9.79 15.22
N ALA A 309 17.59 8.59 15.31
CA ALA A 309 18.30 7.32 15.16
C ALA A 309 19.00 7.26 13.77
N PRO A 310 20.31 6.99 13.72
CA PRO A 310 21.01 6.88 12.46
C PRO A 310 20.60 5.59 11.71
N PRO A 311 20.76 5.55 10.38
CA PRO A 311 20.26 4.44 9.56
C PRO A 311 20.73 3.04 9.99
N GLU A 312 21.97 2.91 10.44
CA GLU A 312 22.55 1.66 10.94
C GLU A 312 21.91 1.17 12.25
N GLU A 313 21.51 2.09 13.13
CA GLU A 313 20.82 1.76 14.37
C GLU A 313 19.36 1.43 14.07
N TRP A 314 18.72 2.22 13.21
CA TRP A 314 17.33 2.04 12.82
C TRP A 314 17.08 0.68 12.12
N ARG A 315 18.06 0.20 11.36
CA ARG A 315 18.04 -1.13 10.69
C ARG A 315 18.69 -2.24 11.49
N GLY A 316 19.16 -1.94 12.70
CA GLY A 316 19.79 -2.93 13.56
C GLY A 316 18.80 -3.96 14.07
N LYS A 317 19.13 -4.59 15.19
CA LYS A 317 18.34 -5.67 15.80
C LYS A 317 16.90 -5.29 16.17
N ALA A 318 16.61 -4.00 16.30
CA ALA A 318 15.30 -3.46 16.63
C ALA A 318 14.46 -3.09 15.40
N GLN A 319 14.84 -3.51 14.18
CA GLN A 319 14.19 -3.11 12.94
C GLN A 319 12.66 -3.27 12.97
N ALA A 320 12.13 -4.45 13.31
CA ALA A 320 10.67 -4.67 13.40
C ALA A 320 9.99 -3.69 14.38
N MET A 321 10.64 -3.38 15.51
CA MET A 321 10.12 -2.40 16.47
C MET A 321 10.16 -0.98 15.89
N ASN A 322 11.18 -0.65 15.11
CA ASN A 322 11.31 0.65 14.47
C ASN A 322 10.23 0.88 13.42
N TYR A 323 9.89 -0.11 12.60
CA TYR A 323 8.75 -0.01 11.67
C TYR A 323 7.43 0.12 12.42
N ALA A 324 7.21 -0.69 13.45
CA ALA A 324 6.01 -0.62 14.28
C ALA A 324 5.84 0.76 14.95
N LEU A 325 6.94 1.36 15.44
CA LEU A 325 6.97 2.70 16.01
C LEU A 325 6.77 3.79 14.95
N GLY A 326 7.37 3.64 13.77
CA GLY A 326 7.22 4.57 12.64
C GLY A 326 5.78 4.64 12.16
N TRP A 327 5.19 3.48 11.90
CA TRP A 327 3.76 3.36 11.60
C TRP A 327 2.90 3.97 12.70
N SER A 328 3.16 3.61 13.97
CA SER A 328 2.37 4.09 15.12
C SER A 328 2.43 5.60 15.27
N LEU A 329 3.61 6.20 15.07
CA LEU A 329 3.82 7.64 15.16
C LEU A 329 3.11 8.37 14.02
N VAL A 330 3.24 7.90 12.78
CA VAL A 330 2.51 8.47 11.62
C VAL A 330 1.00 8.39 11.84
N TYR A 331 0.50 7.23 12.27
CA TYR A 331 -0.92 7.04 12.57
C TYR A 331 -1.39 8.01 13.66
N PHE A 332 -0.65 8.13 14.76
CA PHE A 332 -0.96 9.08 15.83
C PHE A 332 -0.98 10.54 15.35
N LEU A 333 0.02 10.94 14.57
CA LEU A 333 0.11 12.29 14.03
C LEU A 333 -1.11 12.60 13.16
N LEU A 334 -1.54 11.64 12.34
CA LEU A 334 -2.74 11.78 11.50
C LEU A 334 -4.06 11.69 12.26
N ASP A 335 -4.09 11.12 13.47
CA ASP A 335 -5.32 10.97 14.26
C ASP A 335 -5.70 12.26 15.03
N SER A 336 -4.75 13.18 15.23
CA SER A 336 -4.93 14.41 16.03
C SER A 336 -4.75 15.69 15.21
N ASN A 337 -5.49 16.76 15.55
CA ASN A 337 -5.35 18.05 14.85
C ASN A 337 -3.96 18.68 15.02
N ASP A 338 -3.33 18.48 16.18
CA ASP A 338 -2.00 19.02 16.47
C ASP A 338 -0.92 18.22 15.76
N GLY A 339 -1.04 16.88 15.76
CA GLY A 339 -0.19 16.00 14.97
C GLY A 339 -0.30 16.27 13.47
N GLN A 340 -1.51 16.46 12.93
CA GLN A 340 -1.71 16.73 11.51
C GLN A 340 -1.06 18.04 11.09
N ARG A 341 -1.16 19.09 11.92
CA ARG A 341 -0.46 20.37 11.67
C ARG A 341 1.05 20.19 11.70
N ALA A 342 1.59 19.50 12.71
CA ALA A 342 3.02 19.27 12.83
C ALA A 342 3.58 18.43 11.67
N LEU A 343 2.88 17.36 11.30
CA LEU A 343 3.25 16.49 10.17
C LEU A 343 3.16 17.23 8.84
N SER A 344 2.08 17.99 8.61
CA SER A 344 1.94 18.80 7.38
C SER A 344 3.05 19.84 7.27
N ALA A 345 3.39 20.53 8.36
CA ALA A 345 4.50 21.48 8.38
C ALA A 345 5.85 20.82 8.11
N LEU A 346 6.10 19.62 8.65
CA LEU A 346 7.29 18.83 8.36
C LEU A 346 7.36 18.44 6.88
N LEU A 347 6.27 17.91 6.31
CA LEU A 347 6.21 17.50 4.91
C LEU A 347 6.38 18.70 3.96
N GLN A 348 5.73 19.83 4.25
CA GLN A 348 5.91 21.08 3.50
C GLN A 348 7.36 21.56 3.56
N LYS A 349 7.99 21.49 4.75
CA LYS A 349 9.38 21.89 4.91
C LYS A 349 10.34 20.98 4.14
N LEU A 350 10.11 19.66 4.16
CA LEU A 350 10.90 18.71 3.39
C LEU A 350 10.76 18.96 1.88
N ALA A 351 9.54 19.24 1.40
CA ALA A 351 9.30 19.59 0.01
C ALA A 351 9.91 20.96 -0.39
N ASP A 352 9.88 21.96 0.50
CA ASP A 352 10.52 23.26 0.25
C ASP A 352 12.06 23.17 0.26
N ASP A 353 12.60 22.35 1.15
CA ASP A 353 14.02 22.02 1.25
C ASP A 353 14.38 20.82 0.39
N TYR A 354 13.73 20.67 -0.78
CA TYR A 354 13.98 19.56 -1.70
C TYR A 354 15.49 19.36 -1.92
N CYS A 355 15.99 18.15 -1.70
CA CYS A 355 17.42 17.80 -1.76
C CYS A 355 18.35 18.51 -0.76
N THR A 356 17.81 19.15 0.27
CA THR A 356 18.55 19.80 1.34
C THR A 356 18.23 19.14 2.67
N LEU A 357 19.24 18.99 3.53
CA LEU A 357 19.06 18.33 4.82
C LEU A 357 18.10 19.14 5.71
N THR A 358 16.98 18.52 6.08
CA THR A 358 16.02 19.03 7.06
C THR A 358 16.10 18.20 8.33
N ASN A 359 16.27 18.87 9.48
CA ASN A 359 16.16 18.19 10.77
C ASN A 359 14.68 18.07 11.18
N ALA A 360 14.14 16.86 11.07
CA ALA A 360 12.73 16.59 11.35
C ALA A 360 12.36 16.83 12.82
N THR A 361 13.24 16.48 13.76
CA THR A 361 13.04 16.69 15.20
C THR A 361 12.87 18.17 15.54
N VAL A 362 13.66 19.05 14.92
CA VAL A 362 13.51 20.51 15.07
C VAL A 362 12.16 20.97 14.50
N GLN A 363 11.75 20.49 13.33
CA GLN A 363 10.46 20.87 12.74
C GLN A 363 9.28 20.40 13.58
N LEU A 364 9.31 19.17 14.09
CA LEU A 364 8.29 18.66 15.01
C LEU A 364 8.26 19.48 16.31
N ASN A 365 9.42 19.84 16.87
CA ASN A 365 9.50 20.67 18.07
C ASN A 365 8.89 22.06 17.88
N LEU A 366 9.01 22.64 16.68
CA LEU A 366 8.47 23.97 16.36
C LEU A 366 6.96 23.94 16.09
N ASN A 367 6.46 22.86 15.49
CA ASN A 367 5.09 22.83 14.95
C ASN A 367 4.10 22.00 15.79
N TYR A 368 4.59 21.16 16.72
CA TYR A 368 3.74 20.47 17.69
C TYR A 368 3.54 21.33 18.94
N SER A 369 2.29 21.48 19.40
CA SER A 369 1.98 22.28 20.60
C SER A 369 2.69 21.72 21.83
N GLY A 370 3.55 22.51 22.47
CA GLY A 370 4.37 22.03 23.61
C GLY A 370 5.66 21.31 23.22
N GLY A 371 5.98 21.24 21.92
CA GLY A 371 7.21 20.68 21.39
C GLY A 371 7.34 19.18 21.57
N ILE A 372 8.57 18.67 21.44
CA ILE A 372 8.85 17.24 21.56
C ILE A 372 8.42 16.62 22.90
N PRO A 373 8.58 17.29 24.07
CA PRO A 373 8.15 16.72 25.34
C PRO A 373 6.64 16.41 25.36
N ALA A 374 5.80 17.34 24.86
CA ALA A 374 4.36 17.13 24.76
C ALA A 374 4.02 16.06 23.71
N LEU A 375 4.68 16.09 22.55
CA LEU A 375 4.51 15.07 21.52
C LEU A 375 4.78 13.65 22.06
N GLN A 376 5.86 13.48 22.83
CA GLN A 376 6.19 12.19 23.43
C GLN A 376 5.13 11.75 24.44
N GLU A 377 4.71 12.64 25.33
CA GLU A 377 3.68 12.34 26.33
C GLU A 377 2.36 11.92 25.66
N ASP A 378 1.90 12.72 24.69
CA ASP A 378 0.65 12.46 23.97
C ASP A 378 0.72 11.18 23.14
N PHE A 379 1.82 10.95 22.42
CA PHE A 379 2.02 9.74 21.62
C PHE A 379 2.03 8.49 22.50
N TYR A 380 2.76 8.51 23.62
CA TYR A 380 2.85 7.36 24.52
C TYR A 380 1.51 7.10 25.23
N ALA A 381 0.80 8.17 25.62
CA ALA A 381 -0.54 8.05 26.18
C ALA A 381 -1.54 7.49 25.15
N TRP A 382 -1.48 7.96 23.90
CA TRP A 382 -2.29 7.44 22.81
C TRP A 382 -1.98 5.97 22.55
N LEU A 383 -0.70 5.59 22.44
CA LEU A 383 -0.30 4.22 22.12
C LEU A 383 -0.74 3.24 23.23
N ASN A 384 -0.56 3.62 24.51
CA ASN A 384 -0.96 2.81 25.66
C ASN A 384 -2.47 2.77 25.91
N ASN A 385 -3.24 3.65 25.28
CA ASN A 385 -4.70 3.58 25.34
C ASN A 385 -5.20 2.35 24.56
N THR A 386 -5.79 1.40 25.30
CA THR A 386 -6.31 0.13 24.78
C THR A 386 -7.66 0.24 24.06
N ALA A 387 -8.27 1.42 24.05
CA ALA A 387 -9.43 1.66 23.19
C ALA A 387 -9.07 1.43 21.72
N GLU A 388 -10.02 0.86 20.98
CA GLU A 388 -9.89 0.62 19.55
C GLU A 388 -9.58 1.92 18.81
N LYS A 389 -8.54 1.89 17.96
CA LYS A 389 -8.17 3.04 17.13
C LYS A 389 -9.16 3.14 15.98
N ARG A 390 -9.69 4.33 15.74
CA ARG A 390 -10.59 4.56 14.61
C ARG A 390 -9.82 4.46 13.29
N ALA A 391 -10.47 3.94 12.25
CA ALA A 391 -9.94 4.03 10.90
C ALA A 391 -9.94 5.49 10.41
N HIS A 392 -8.89 5.89 9.69
CA HIS A 392 -8.85 7.19 9.02
C HIS A 392 -9.65 7.10 7.72
N THR A 393 -10.52 8.08 7.48
CA THR A 393 -11.39 8.14 6.30
C THR A 393 -11.17 9.48 5.63
N TYR A 394 -10.92 9.44 4.33
CA TYR A 394 -10.63 10.59 3.46
C TYR A 394 -11.68 10.72 2.38
#